data_AF-A0A9X3X4W5-F1
#
_entry.id   AF-A0A9X3X4W5-F1
#
_cell.length_a   1.000
_cell.length_b   1.000
_cell.length_c   1.000
_cell.angle_alpha   90.00
_cell.angle_beta   90.00
_cell.angle_gamma   90.00
#
_symmetry.space_group_name_H-M   'P 1'
#
loop_
_entity.id
_entity.type
_entity.pdbx_description
1 polymer ?
#
loop_
_entity_poly.entity_id
_entity_poly.type
_entity_poly.pdbx_seq_one_letter_code
_entity_poly.pdbx_strand_id
1 'polypeptide(L)'
;MTLTSVCAPSPDPFPGNRCYTPCTSVNDCFHPGAPATKDADNFACIDGMCRDVGCGSDQECINALGEPDLVCAKFADHLLKICVRKCSVAADCVTLGAPPTRDEDNFVCTNGLCKPTGCNADLECNATGDPIPFVCR
;
A
#
# COMPACT_ATOMS: atom_id res chain seq x y z
N MET A 1 16.86 18.45 10.58
CA MET A 1 17.08 17.23 11.39
C MET A 1 16.97 16.05 10.45
N THR A 2 18.00 15.22 10.35
CA THR A 2 17.93 13.93 9.67
C THR A 2 17.09 12.99 10.54
N LEU A 3 15.86 12.70 10.13
CA LEU A 3 15.02 11.68 10.75
C LEU A 3 15.67 10.32 10.47
N THR A 4 16.37 9.76 11.45
CA THR A 4 16.84 8.38 11.38
C THR A 4 15.64 7.46 11.57
N SER A 5 15.31 6.66 10.55
CA SER A 5 14.25 5.66 10.63
C SER A 5 14.50 4.64 11.75
N VAL A 6 13.44 4.15 12.38
CA VAL A 6 13.47 3.12 13.43
C VAL A 6 13.15 1.76 12.82
N CYS A 7 13.94 0.74 13.16
CA CYS A 7 13.68 -0.65 12.73
C CYS A 7 12.69 -1.33 13.68
N ALA A 8 11.56 -1.82 13.18
CA ALA A 8 10.58 -2.58 13.97
C ALA A 8 9.80 -3.59 13.11
N PRO A 9 9.16 -4.61 13.72
CA PRO A 9 8.32 -5.56 12.99
C PRO A 9 7.16 -4.86 12.27
N SER A 10 6.86 -5.27 11.03
CA SER A 10 5.70 -4.80 10.27
C SER A 10 4.46 -5.64 10.51
N PRO A 11 3.27 -5.02 10.62
CA PRO A 11 2.03 -5.77 10.47
C PRO A 11 1.91 -6.33 9.04
N ASP A 12 1.14 -7.40 8.89
CA ASP A 12 0.72 -7.96 7.60
C ASP A 12 0.18 -6.87 6.66
N PRO A 13 0.36 -7.02 5.32
CA PRO A 13 0.73 -8.26 4.62
C PRO A 13 2.24 -8.52 4.54
N PHE A 14 3.07 -7.74 5.22
CA PHE A 14 4.51 -7.79 5.05
C PHE A 14 5.24 -8.40 6.25
N PRO A 15 5.62 -9.69 6.22
CA PRO A 15 6.41 -10.28 7.29
C PRO A 15 7.81 -9.65 7.35
N GLY A 16 8.28 -9.34 8.57
CA GLY A 16 9.66 -8.90 8.83
C GLY A 16 9.79 -7.49 9.42
N ASN A 17 11.04 -7.09 9.72
CA ASN A 17 11.34 -5.76 10.21
C ASN A 17 11.33 -4.74 9.07
N ARG A 18 10.75 -3.56 9.31
CA ARG A 18 10.72 -2.41 8.40
C ARG A 18 11.26 -1.16 9.06
N CYS A 19 11.64 -0.20 8.23
CA CYS A 19 12.00 1.14 8.64
C CYS A 19 10.73 1.98 8.83
N TYR A 20 10.57 2.57 10.01
CA TYR A 20 9.47 3.46 10.36
C TYR A 20 9.97 4.88 10.60
N THR A 21 9.15 5.86 10.23
CA THR A 21 9.35 7.25 10.66
C THR A 21 9.05 7.34 12.16
N PRO A 22 9.96 7.89 12.99
CA PRO A 22 9.66 8.11 14.40
C PRO A 22 8.62 9.21 14.56
N CYS A 23 7.83 9.13 15.62
CA CYS A 23 6.81 10.12 15.95
C CYS A 23 6.63 10.30 17.45
N THR A 24 6.11 11.45 17.83
CA THR A 24 5.55 11.76 19.15
C THR A 24 4.03 11.96 19.08
N SER A 25 3.51 12.30 17.90
CA SER A 25 2.08 12.39 17.60
C SER A 25 1.81 12.00 16.15
N VAL A 26 0.54 11.81 15.79
CA VAL A 26 0.13 11.50 14.41
C VAL A 26 0.56 12.57 13.40
N ASN A 27 0.68 13.83 13.84
CA ASN A 27 1.13 14.95 12.99
C ASN A 27 2.56 14.80 12.48
N ASP A 28 3.35 13.91 13.07
CA ASP A 28 4.72 13.61 12.62
C ASP A 28 4.74 12.59 11.47
N CYS A 29 3.60 11.94 11.19
CA CYS A 29 3.49 10.80 10.28
C CYS A 29 3.06 11.13 8.86
N PHE A 30 2.62 12.37 8.64
CA PHE A 30 2.24 12.86 7.34
C PHE A 30 2.87 14.23 7.10
N HIS A 31 2.95 14.62 5.84
CA HIS A 31 3.44 15.95 5.45
C HIS A 31 2.31 16.75 4.79
N PRO A 32 2.24 18.07 5.02
CA PRO A 32 1.29 18.91 4.29
C PRO A 32 1.45 18.72 2.78
N GLY A 33 0.36 18.38 2.09
CA GLY A 33 0.36 18.10 0.65
C GLY A 33 0.67 16.65 0.26
N ALA A 34 0.77 15.72 1.22
CA ALA A 34 0.77 14.30 0.93
C ALA A 34 -0.55 13.90 0.21
N PRO A 35 -0.52 12.88 -0.68
CA PRO A 35 -1.75 12.35 -1.26
C PRO A 35 -2.68 11.84 -0.15
N ALA A 36 -3.99 11.79 -0.42
CA ALA A 36 -5.02 11.47 0.58
C ALA A 36 -4.91 10.07 1.21
N THR A 37 -4.05 9.19 0.70
CA THR A 37 -3.71 7.89 1.33
C THR A 37 -2.50 7.95 2.26
N LYS A 38 -1.94 9.16 2.45
CA LYS A 38 -0.74 9.43 3.25
C LYS A 38 -0.92 10.67 4.13
N ASP A 39 -2.15 11.05 4.45
CA ASP A 39 -2.46 12.13 5.39
C ASP A 39 -2.74 11.58 6.80
N ALA A 40 -3.33 12.41 7.65
CA ALA A 40 -3.38 12.18 9.09
C ALA A 40 -4.15 10.93 9.51
N ASP A 41 -5.22 10.59 8.80
CA ASP A 41 -6.11 9.50 9.16
C ASP A 41 -5.64 8.13 8.63
N ASN A 42 -4.64 8.10 7.74
CA ASN A 42 -3.97 6.86 7.33
C ASN A 42 -2.84 6.42 8.26
N PHE A 43 -2.48 7.24 9.25
CA PHE A 43 -1.40 6.91 10.17
C PHE A 43 -1.82 6.99 11.64
N ALA A 44 -1.16 6.17 12.46
CA ALA A 44 -1.19 6.29 13.90
C ALA A 44 0.24 6.32 14.43
N CYS A 45 0.48 7.15 15.45
CA CYS A 45 1.74 7.11 16.20
C CYS A 45 1.64 6.03 17.29
N ILE A 46 2.23 4.87 17.04
CA ILE A 46 2.17 3.71 17.94
C ILE A 46 3.59 3.35 18.36
N ASP A 47 3.84 3.31 19.68
CA ASP A 47 5.15 3.04 20.27
C ASP A 47 6.28 3.94 19.72
N GLY A 48 5.94 5.20 19.44
CA GLY A 48 6.87 6.20 18.90
C GLY A 48 7.18 6.02 17.41
N MET A 49 6.36 5.26 16.67
CA MET A 49 6.54 4.96 15.25
C MET A 49 5.25 5.23 14.46
N CYS A 50 5.39 5.80 13.26
CA CYS A 50 4.29 6.01 12.33
C CYS A 50 3.86 4.69 11.70
N ARG A 51 2.67 4.21 12.06
CA ARG A 51 2.08 2.98 11.54
C ARG A 51 0.94 3.32 10.58
N ASP A 52 0.94 2.67 9.43
CA ASP A 52 -0.19 2.69 8.51
C ASP A 52 -1.40 2.01 9.19
N VAL A 53 -2.57 2.64 9.14
CA VAL A 53 -3.83 2.07 9.65
C VAL A 53 -4.80 1.69 8.53
N GLY A 54 -4.36 1.81 7.28
CA GLY A 54 -5.13 1.57 6.08
C GLY A 54 -5.94 2.80 5.66
N CYS A 55 -6.73 2.62 4.60
CA CYS A 55 -7.68 3.63 4.17
C CYS A 55 -8.89 3.74 5.12
N GLY A 56 -9.47 4.94 5.18
CA GLY A 56 -10.69 5.29 5.91
C GLY A 56 -11.95 5.23 5.04
N SER A 57 -11.88 5.54 3.74
CA SER A 57 -13.07 5.56 2.86
C SER A 57 -12.80 5.29 1.37
N ASP A 58 -13.84 4.93 0.61
CA ASP A 58 -13.75 4.81 -0.86
C ASP A 58 -13.35 6.15 -1.51
N GLN A 59 -13.90 7.26 -1.02
CA GLN A 59 -13.62 8.59 -1.56
C GLN A 59 -12.15 8.99 -1.40
N GLU A 60 -11.53 8.61 -0.29
CA GLU A 60 -10.10 8.80 -0.05
C GLU A 60 -9.25 8.06 -1.10
N CYS A 61 -9.57 6.79 -1.37
CA CYS A 61 -8.90 6.00 -2.40
C CYS A 61 -9.06 6.62 -3.80
N ILE A 62 -10.29 7.04 -4.14
CA ILE A 62 -10.60 7.71 -5.41
C ILE A 62 -9.80 9.01 -5.53
N ASN A 63 -9.75 9.83 -4.48
CA ASN A 63 -9.05 11.11 -4.49
C ASN A 63 -7.53 10.95 -4.56
N ALA A 64 -6.97 9.95 -3.86
CA ALA A 64 -5.53 9.76 -3.78
C ALA A 64 -4.92 9.25 -5.09
N LEU A 65 -5.66 8.42 -5.83
CA LEU A 65 -5.17 7.76 -7.04
C LEU A 65 -5.85 8.28 -8.32
N GLY A 66 -6.92 9.08 -8.20
CA GLY A 66 -7.63 9.66 -9.34
C GLY A 66 -8.49 8.65 -10.11
N GLU A 67 -8.87 7.54 -9.47
CA GLU A 67 -9.54 6.42 -10.13
C GLU A 67 -10.90 6.14 -9.51
N PRO A 68 -12.01 6.22 -10.27
CA PRO A 68 -13.36 6.14 -9.73
C PRO A 68 -13.77 4.73 -9.26
N ASP A 69 -13.07 3.68 -9.72
CA ASP A 69 -13.42 2.29 -9.42
C ASP A 69 -12.74 1.74 -8.16
N LEU A 70 -12.03 2.59 -7.43
CA LEU A 70 -11.37 2.22 -6.19
C LEU A 70 -12.34 2.22 -5.00
N VAL A 71 -12.12 1.26 -4.11
CA VAL A 71 -12.81 1.15 -2.83
C VAL A 71 -11.81 0.89 -1.71
N CYS A 72 -12.20 1.27 -0.51
CA CYS A 72 -11.46 0.98 0.69
C CYS A 72 -11.95 -0.34 1.31
N ALA A 73 -11.23 -1.42 1.06
CA ALA A 73 -11.67 -2.76 1.45
C ALA A 73 -10.61 -3.53 2.24
N LYS A 74 -11.08 -4.46 3.07
CA LYS A 74 -10.24 -5.39 3.83
C LYS A 74 -10.46 -6.81 3.34
N PHE A 75 -9.39 -7.48 2.92
CA PHE A 75 -9.41 -8.92 2.68
C PHE A 75 -9.27 -9.69 3.99
N ALA A 76 -9.78 -10.92 4.04
CA ALA A 76 -9.78 -11.74 5.26
C ALA A 76 -8.36 -12.02 5.80
N ASP A 77 -7.37 -12.10 4.91
CA ASP A 77 -5.97 -12.35 5.21
C ASP A 77 -5.12 -11.08 5.25
N HIS A 78 -5.73 -9.89 5.17
CA HIS A 78 -5.04 -8.61 5.34
C HIS A 78 -5.40 -8.04 6.71
N LEU A 79 -4.44 -7.42 7.41
CA LEU A 79 -4.73 -6.75 8.69
C LEU A 79 -5.40 -5.39 8.50
N LEU A 80 -5.03 -4.67 7.43
CA LEU A 80 -5.47 -3.31 7.14
C LEU A 80 -6.43 -3.27 5.95
N LYS A 81 -7.27 -2.24 5.92
CA LYS A 81 -8.00 -1.89 4.70
C LYS A 81 -7.02 -1.26 3.71
N ILE A 82 -7.15 -1.60 2.44
CA ILE A 82 -6.33 -1.06 1.37
C ILE A 82 -7.21 -0.56 0.23
N CYS A 83 -6.71 0.41 -0.52
CA CYS A 83 -7.35 0.88 -1.74
C CYS A 83 -7.21 -0.18 -2.83
N VAL A 84 -8.34 -0.71 -3.30
CA VAL A 84 -8.39 -1.78 -4.31
C VAL A 84 -9.40 -1.46 -5.37
N ARG A 85 -9.15 -1.90 -6.61
CA ARG A 85 -10.12 -1.80 -7.70
C ARG A 85 -11.23 -2.83 -7.53
N LYS A 86 -12.43 -2.49 -8.00
CA LYS A 86 -13.46 -3.48 -8.31
C LYS A 86 -13.07 -4.28 -9.55
N CYS A 87 -13.55 -5.51 -9.65
CA CYS A 87 -13.34 -6.37 -10.82
C CYS A 87 -14.50 -7.35 -11.02
N SER A 88 -14.63 -7.84 -12.24
CA SER A 88 -15.36 -9.06 -12.58
C SER A 88 -14.40 -10.20 -12.95
N VAL A 89 -13.23 -9.86 -13.51
CA VAL A 89 -12.14 -10.77 -13.87
C VAL A 89 -10.77 -10.18 -13.50
N ALA A 90 -9.72 -10.99 -13.47
CA ALA A 90 -8.36 -10.52 -13.11
C ALA A 90 -7.84 -9.42 -14.05
N ALA A 91 -8.15 -9.49 -15.35
CA ALA A 91 -7.81 -8.45 -16.33
C ALA A 91 -8.31 -7.05 -15.95
N ASP A 92 -9.41 -6.92 -15.20
CA ASP A 92 -9.93 -5.62 -14.74
C ASP A 92 -9.03 -4.95 -13.70
N CYS A 93 -8.11 -5.71 -13.09
CA CYS A 93 -7.19 -5.22 -12.07
C CYS A 93 -5.97 -4.51 -12.66
N VAL A 94 -5.73 -4.68 -13.96
CA VAL A 94 -4.57 -4.13 -14.65
C VAL A 94 -4.78 -2.67 -14.96
N THR A 95 -3.77 -1.87 -14.66
CA THR A 95 -3.71 -0.48 -15.12
C THR A 95 -2.91 -0.43 -16.40
N LEU A 96 -3.49 0.07 -17.50
CA LEU A 96 -2.75 0.19 -18.76
C LEU A 96 -1.50 1.06 -18.57
N GLY A 97 -0.33 0.51 -18.93
CA GLY A 97 0.97 1.17 -18.80
C GLY A 97 1.59 1.14 -17.40
N ALA A 98 1.00 0.40 -16.44
CA ALA A 98 1.62 0.20 -15.14
C ALA A 98 2.83 -0.74 -15.20
N PRO A 99 3.73 -0.67 -14.19
CA PRO A 99 4.87 -1.57 -14.10
C PRO A 99 4.44 -3.04 -14.01
N PRO A 100 5.33 -3.99 -14.36
CA PRO A 100 5.11 -5.44 -14.24
C PRO A 100 4.75 -5.96 -12.85
N THR A 101 4.73 -5.14 -11.80
CA THR A 101 4.18 -5.52 -10.48
C THR A 101 2.67 -5.29 -10.40
N ARG A 102 2.05 -4.81 -11.48
CA ARG A 102 0.65 -4.35 -11.55
C ARG A 102 -0.07 -4.86 -12.82
N ASP A 103 0.48 -5.89 -13.44
CA ASP A 103 -0.14 -6.67 -14.52
C ASP A 103 -1.04 -7.79 -13.96
N GLU A 104 -1.65 -8.56 -14.87
CA GLU A 104 -2.81 -9.42 -14.57
C GLU A 104 -2.47 -10.56 -13.61
N ASP A 105 -1.28 -11.13 -13.73
CA ASP A 105 -0.84 -12.30 -12.96
C ASP A 105 -0.45 -11.96 -11.51
N ASN A 106 -0.44 -10.67 -11.16
CA ASN A 106 -0.22 -10.16 -9.80
C ASN A 106 -1.51 -9.85 -9.05
N PHE A 107 -2.67 -10.20 -9.63
CA PHE A 107 -3.97 -10.05 -9.00
C PHE A 107 -4.87 -11.26 -9.18
N VAL A 108 -5.76 -11.46 -8.20
CA VAL A 108 -6.92 -12.33 -8.32
C VAL A 108 -8.19 -11.52 -8.07
N CYS A 109 -9.19 -11.69 -8.93
CA CYS A 109 -10.51 -11.11 -8.67
C CYS A 109 -11.27 -11.96 -7.66
N THR A 110 -11.37 -11.49 -6.41
CA THR A 110 -12.03 -12.20 -5.32
C THR A 110 -13.17 -11.36 -4.76
N ASN A 111 -14.39 -11.91 -4.75
CA ASN A 111 -15.59 -11.21 -4.29
C ASN A 111 -15.80 -9.83 -4.96
N GLY A 112 -15.45 -9.73 -6.24
CA GLY A 112 -15.56 -8.50 -7.02
C GLY A 112 -14.49 -7.46 -6.72
N LEU A 113 -13.41 -7.82 -6.03
CA LEU A 113 -12.30 -6.95 -5.66
C LEU A 113 -10.96 -7.51 -6.14
N CYS A 114 -10.11 -6.63 -6.64
CA CYS A 114 -8.75 -6.95 -7.05
C CYS A 114 -7.87 -7.19 -5.84
N LYS A 115 -7.68 -8.46 -5.50
CA LYS A 115 -6.78 -8.86 -4.42
C LYS A 115 -5.35 -8.99 -4.98
N PRO A 116 -4.37 -8.22 -4.48
CA PRO A 116 -2.98 -8.42 -4.85
C PRO A 116 -2.50 -9.80 -4.38
N THR A 117 -1.83 -10.54 -5.26
CA THR A 117 -1.22 -11.84 -4.91
C THR A 117 0.27 -11.75 -4.59
N GLY A 118 0.86 -10.56 -4.78
CA GLY A 118 2.30 -10.35 -4.69
C GLY A 118 2.92 -10.26 -6.09
N CYS A 119 4.24 -10.33 -6.14
CA CYS A 119 5.00 -10.49 -7.39
C CYS A 119 5.17 -11.98 -7.71
N ASN A 120 5.46 -12.30 -8.96
CA ASN A 120 5.80 -13.64 -9.41
C ASN A 120 7.31 -13.82 -9.69
N ALA A 121 8.05 -12.72 -9.89
CA ALA A 121 9.48 -12.75 -10.14
C ALA A 121 10.22 -11.51 -9.61
N ASP A 122 11.49 -11.68 -9.24
CA ASP A 122 12.38 -10.57 -8.86
C ASP A 122 12.44 -9.47 -9.93
N LEU A 123 12.30 -9.85 -11.20
CA LEU A 123 12.29 -8.89 -12.32
C LEU A 123 11.17 -7.85 -12.16
N GLU A 124 10.00 -8.24 -11.67
CA GLU A 124 8.87 -7.32 -11.46
C GLU A 124 9.22 -6.31 -10.37
N CYS A 125 9.78 -6.77 -9.24
CA CYS A 125 10.21 -5.89 -8.15
C CYS A 125 11.28 -4.88 -8.54
N ASN A 126 12.07 -5.17 -9.59
CA ASN A 126 13.13 -4.30 -10.07
C ASN A 126 12.72 -3.43 -11.27
N ALA A 127 11.51 -3.61 -11.80
CA ALA A 127 11.02 -2.88 -12.95
C ALA A 127 10.65 -1.42 -12.64
N THR A 128 10.60 -1.02 -11.36
CA THR A 128 10.30 0.35 -10.92
C THR A 128 11.51 1.30 -10.99
N GLY A 129 12.72 0.79 -11.26
CA GLY A 129 13.93 1.61 -11.39
C GLY A 129 14.51 2.11 -10.07
N ASP A 130 14.14 1.49 -8.95
CA ASP A 130 14.71 1.81 -7.65
C ASP A 130 16.21 1.43 -7.57
N PRO A 131 17.06 2.26 -6.93
CA PRO A 131 18.50 2.03 -6.85
C PRO A 131 18.90 0.86 -5.95
N ILE A 132 17.94 0.28 -5.22
CA ILE A 132 18.14 -0.86 -4.33
C ILE A 132 17.34 -2.03 -4.94
N PRO A 133 18.00 -3.16 -5.27
CA PRO A 133 17.28 -4.28 -5.86
C PRO A 133 16.30 -4.88 -4.85
N PHE A 134 15.02 -4.91 -5.22
CA PHE A 134 13.98 -5.59 -4.46
C PHE A 134 13.86 -7.04 -4.95
N VAL A 135 13.61 -7.95 -4.02
CA VAL A 135 13.51 -9.39 -4.29
C VAL A 135 12.09 -9.83 -3.99
N CYS A 136 11.52 -10.65 -4.87
CA CYS A 136 10.22 -11.25 -4.69
C CYS A 136 10.30 -12.39 -3.67
N ARG A 137 9.52 -12.29 -2.58
CA ARG A 137 9.60 -13.18 -1.41
C ARG A 137 8.23 -13.39 -0.79
#